data_AF-A0A7W8CD69-F1
#
_entry.id   AF-A0A7W8CD69-F1
#
_cell.length_a   1.000
_cell.length_b   1.000
_cell.length_c   1.000
_cell.angle_alpha   90.00
_cell.angle_beta   90.00
_cell.angle_gamma   90.00
#
_symmetry.space_group_name_H-M   'P 1'
#
loop_
_entity.id
_entity.type
_entity.pdbx_description
1 polymer ?
#
loop_
_entity_poly.entity_id
_entity_poly.type
_entity_poly.pdbx_seq_one_letter_code
_entity_poly.pdbx_strand_id
1 'polypeptide(L)' 'MFCRGEITPELATVNATAAATLSQFCVLQPGDIVACGTFVGTGWPTGRFLRPGHVVRIEIDGLGELSNAVVAYSARALAR' A
#
# COMPACT_ATOMS: atom_id res chain seq x y z
N MET A 1 -8.57 -10.78 3.00
CA MET A 1 -7.11 -10.82 3.20
C MET A 1 -6.76 -9.68 4.15
N PHE A 2 -6.00 -9.97 5.20
CA PHE A 2 -5.65 -9.01 6.24
C PHE A 2 -4.14 -8.84 6.28
N CYS A 3 -3.67 -7.60 6.21
CA CYS A 3 -2.27 -7.23 6.35
C CYS A 3 -2.17 -6.29 7.56
N ARG A 4 -1.29 -6.61 8.49
CA ARG A 4 -1.03 -5.77 9.68
C ARG A 4 0.41 -5.29 9.62
N GLY A 5 0.59 -3.99 9.75
CA GLY A 5 1.87 -3.32 9.84
C GLY A 5 2.02 -2.59 11.17
N GLU A 6 3.25 -2.45 11.61
CA GLU A 6 3.67 -1.62 12.74
C GLU A 6 4.71 -0.63 12.23
N ILE A 7 4.71 0.60 12.75
CA ILE A 7 5.75 1.59 12.42
C ILE A 7 6.95 1.36 13.34
N THR A 8 7.99 0.70 12.84
CA THR A 8 9.24 0.52 13.58
C THR A 8 10.26 1.63 13.27
N PRO A 9 11.22 1.92 14.17
CA PRO A 9 12.27 2.92 13.92
C PRO A 9 13.13 2.62 12.68
N GLU A 10 13.37 1.35 12.38
CA GLU A 10 14.08 0.90 11.18
C GLU A 10 13.28 1.27 9.92
N LEU A 11 11.97 1.05 9.93
CA LEU A 11 11.08 1.43 8.82
C LEU A 11 11.06 2.94 8.61
N ALA A 12 10.99 3.73 9.68
CA ALA A 12 11.00 5.19 9.60
C ALA A 12 12.30 5.73 8.95
N THR A 13 13.44 5.13 9.31
CA THR A 13 14.76 5.51 8.76
C THR A 13 14.88 5.14 7.28
N VAL A 14 14.35 3.98 6.88
CA VAL A 14 14.28 3.56 5.47
C VAL A 14 13.38 4.49 4.66
N ASN A 15 12.26 4.95 5.21
CA ASN A 15 11.34 5.85 4.51
C ASN A 15 11.97 7.22 4.21
N ALA A 16 12.75 7.77 5.14
CA ALA A 16 13.51 9.00 4.91
C ALA A 16 14.54 8.83 3.77
N THR A 17 15.19 7.67 3.73
CA THR A 17 16.13 7.32 2.64
C THR A 17 15.40 7.19 1.31
N ALA A 18 14.21 6.56 1.27
CA ALA A 18 13.42 6.43 0.06
C ALA A 18 13.05 7.79 -0.56
N ALA A 19 12.57 8.74 0.26
CA ALA A 19 12.28 10.09 -0.20
C ALA A 19 13.54 10.82 -0.69
N ALA A 20 14.66 10.70 0.05
CA ALA A 20 15.94 11.30 -0.34
C ALA A 20 16.43 10.73 -1.69
N THR A 21 16.41 9.41 -1.88
CA THR A 21 16.79 8.76 -3.13
C THR A 21 15.87 9.18 -4.28
N LEU A 22 14.54 9.19 -4.08
CA LEU A 22 13.60 9.62 -5.12
C LEU A 22 13.86 11.07 -5.57
N SER A 23 14.20 11.95 -4.62
CA SER A 23 14.47 13.37 -4.92
C SER A 23 15.71 13.60 -5.81
N GLN A 24 16.57 12.59 -5.99
CA GLN A 24 17.69 12.65 -6.93
C GLN A 24 17.26 12.49 -8.39
N PHE A 25 16.08 11.91 -8.63
CA PHE A 25 15.56 11.58 -9.96
C PHE A 25 14.34 12.42 -10.36
N CYS A 26 13.61 12.97 -9.39
CA CYS A 26 12.48 13.87 -9.65
C CYS A 26 12.33 14.94 -8.55
N VAL A 27 11.60 16.01 -8.85
CA VAL A 27 11.30 17.06 -7.86
C VAL A 27 10.06 16.67 -7.07
N LEU A 28 10.19 16.47 -5.76
CA LEU A 28 9.07 16.21 -4.86
C LEU A 28 8.36 17.53 -4.50
N GLN A 29 7.04 17.52 -4.51
CA GLN A 29 6.17 18.64 -4.16
C GLN A 29 5.45 18.41 -2.83
N PRO A 30 5.11 19.48 -2.09
CA PRO A 30 4.24 19.36 -0.92
C PRO A 30 2.92 18.68 -1.29
N GLY A 31 2.59 17.61 -0.57
CA GLY A 31 1.41 16.79 -0.82
C GLY A 31 1.69 15.49 -1.58
N ASP A 32 2.92 15.26 -2.06
CA ASP A 32 3.30 14.00 -2.67
C ASP A 32 3.24 12.84 -1.67
N ILE A 33 2.70 11.70 -2.11
CA ILE A 33 2.58 10.48 -1.32
C ILE A 33 3.58 9.44 -1.83
N VAL A 34 4.56 9.08 -0.98
CA VAL A 34 5.54 8.04 -1.28
C VAL A 34 5.11 6.72 -0.63
N ALA A 35 4.70 5.76 -1.45
CA ALA A 35 4.41 4.40 -0.99
C ALA A 35 5.74 3.65 -0.74
N CYS A 36 6.06 3.43 0.54
CA CYS A 36 7.37 2.93 0.98
C CYS A 36 7.58 1.40 0.80
N GLY A 37 6.84 0.79 -0.11
CA GLY A 37 6.87 -0.65 -0.36
C GLY A 37 6.08 -1.49 0.64
N THR A 38 5.96 -2.78 0.34
CA THR A 38 5.31 -3.78 1.20
C THR A 38 6.30 -4.91 1.46
N PHE A 39 6.35 -5.38 2.69
CA PHE A 39 7.19 -6.51 3.07
C PHE A 39 6.55 -7.85 2.68
N VAL A 40 6.86 -8.91 3.43
CA VAL A 40 6.40 -10.28 3.20
C VAL A 40 4.87 -10.41 3.24
N GLY A 41 4.34 -11.47 2.62
CA GLY A 41 2.91 -11.82 2.70
C GLY A 41 2.05 -11.31 1.53
N THR A 42 2.68 -10.82 0.46
CA THR A 42 1.95 -10.56 -0.79
C THR A 42 1.45 -11.86 -1.42
N GLY A 43 0.46 -11.75 -2.30
CA GLY A 43 -0.13 -12.90 -2.99
C GLY A 43 0.81 -13.59 -3.99
N TRP A 44 1.76 -12.84 -4.56
CA TRP A 44 2.61 -13.31 -5.66
C TRP A 44 3.50 -14.51 -5.28
N PRO A 45 4.26 -14.51 -4.16
CA PRO A 45 5.06 -15.67 -3.74
C PRO A 45 4.25 -16.93 -3.48
N THR A 46 2.95 -16.81 -3.21
CA THR A 46 2.07 -17.93 -2.86
C THR A 46 1.08 -18.30 -3.96
N GLY A 47 1.09 -17.61 -5.10
CA GLY A 47 0.11 -17.76 -6.17
C GLY A 47 -1.33 -17.40 -5.79
N ARG A 48 -1.54 -16.71 -4.66
CA ARG A 48 -2.86 -16.36 -4.13
C ARG A 48 -3.22 -14.92 -4.50
N PHE A 49 -3.93 -14.77 -5.62
CA PHE A 49 -4.34 -13.46 -6.12
C PHE A 49 -5.72 -13.02 -5.62
N LEU A 50 -5.99 -11.71 -5.72
CA LEU A 50 -7.27 -11.12 -5.39
C LEU A 50 -8.37 -11.62 -6.34
N ARG A 51 -9.59 -11.74 -5.81
CA ARG A 51 -10.77 -12.18 -6.56
C ARG A 51 -11.96 -11.30 -6.17
N PRO A 52 -12.95 -11.10 -7.05
CA PRO A 52 -14.18 -10.39 -6.72
C PRO A 52 -14.84 -10.99 -5.46
N GLY A 53 -15.35 -10.14 -4.58
CA GLY A 53 -15.93 -10.52 -3.29
C GLY A 53 -14.91 -10.63 -2.15
N HIS A 54 -13.61 -10.56 -2.42
CA HIS A 54 -12.62 -10.41 -1.35
C HIS A 54 -12.71 -9.01 -0.70
N VAL A 55 -12.36 -8.93 0.57
CA VAL A 55 -12.08 -7.66 1.25
C VAL A 55 -10.60 -7.63 1.63
N VAL A 56 -9.91 -6.54 1.25
CA VAL A 56 -8.52 -6.26 1.63
C VAL A 56 -8.54 -5.30 2.79
N ARG A 57 -8.05 -5.76 3.95
CA ARG A 57 -7.89 -4.95 5.16
C ARG A 57 -6.41 -4.74 5.44
N ILE A 58 -6.04 -3.49 5.70
CA ILE A 58 -4.69 -3.07 6.04
C ILE A 58 -4.77 -2.27 7.33
N GLU A 59 -4.02 -2.67 8.34
CA GLU A 59 -3.93 -1.95 9.61
C GLU A 59 -2.49 -1.48 9.82
N ILE A 60 -2.32 -0.24 10.27
CA ILE A 60 -1.04 0.29 10.75
C ILE A 60 -1.24 0.76 12.18
N ASP A 61 -0.46 0.21 13.10
CA ASP A 61 -0.51 0.59 14.51
C ASP A 61 -0.26 2.10 14.68
N GLY A 62 -1.16 2.76 15.40
CA GLY A 62 -1.12 4.21 15.62
C GLY A 62 -1.69 5.07 14.48
N LEU A 63 -2.06 4.49 13.32
CA LEU A 63 -2.69 5.21 12.21
C LEU A 63 -4.14 4.76 11.94
N GLY A 64 -4.41 3.46 12.09
CA GLY A 64 -5.76 2.89 11.95
C GLY A 64 -5.85 1.82 10.86
N GLU A 65 -7.09 1.53 10.43
CA GLU A 65 -7.41 0.48 9.46
C GLU A 65 -8.01 1.07 8.16
N LEU A 66 -7.54 0.55 7.03
CA LEU A 66 -8.12 0.75 5.70
C LEU A 66 -8.72 -0.57 5.19
N SER A 67 -10.00 -0.54 4.78
CA SER A 67 -10.71 -1.71 4.25
C SER A 67 -11.28 -1.42 2.86
N ASN A 68 -10.92 -2.23 1.87
CA ASN A 68 -11.35 -2.09 0.48
C ASN A 68 -11.97 -3.39 -0.04
N ALA A 69 -13.18 -3.31 -0.57
CA ALA A 69 -13.83 -4.43 -1.25
C ALA A 69 -13.28 -4.60 -2.67
N VAL A 70 -12.91 -5.83 -3.03
CA VAL A 70 -12.47 -6.19 -4.38
C VAL A 70 -13.70 -6.49 -5.21
N VAL A 71 -13.89 -5.71 -6.26
CA VAL A 71 -14.96 -5.92 -7.25
C VAL A 71 -14.35 -6.30 -8.60
N ALA A 72 -15.10 -7.05 -9.41
CA ALA A 72 -14.70 -7.29 -10.78
C ALA A 72 -14.67 -5.95 -11.54
N TYR A 73 -13.67 -5.78 -12.39
CA TYR A 73 -13.65 -4.64 -13.30
C TYR A 73 -14.93 -4.64 -14.16
N SER A 74 -15.61 -3.50 -14.22
CA SER A 74 -16.70 -3.29 -15.17
C SER A 74 -16.61 -1.87 -15.73
N ALA A 75 -16.57 -1.76 -17.06
CA ALA A 75 -16.47 -0.47 -17.75
C ALA A 75 -17.66 0.45 -17.39
N ARG A 76 -18.81 -0.12 -17.04
CA ARG A 76 -20.02 0.60 -16.64
C ARG A 76 -19.93 1.25 -15.25
N ALA A 77 -19.07 0.76 -14.36
CA ALA A 77 -18.93 1.30 -13.01
C ALA A 77 -18.09 2.59 -12.96
N LEU A 78 -17.17 2.79 -13.91
CA LEU A 78 -16.30 3.97 -14.00
C LEU A 78 -16.95 5.17 -14.69
N ALA A 79 -18.09 4.99 -15.36
CA ALA A 79 -18.81 6.03 -16.08
C ALA A 79 -19.77 6.85 -15.17
N ARG A 80 -19.49 6.89 -13.87
CA ARG A 80 -20.26 7.60 -12.83
C ARG A 80 -19.35 8.56 -12.11
#